data_AF-A0A562QMD9-F1
#
_entry.id   AF-A0A562QMD9-F1
#
_cell.length_a   1.000
_cell.length_b   1.000
_cell.length_c   1.000
_cell.angle_alpha   90.00
_cell.angle_beta   90.00
_cell.angle_gamma   90.00
#
_symmetry.space_group_name_H-M   'P 1'
#
loop_
_entity.id
_entity.type
_entity.pdbx_description
1 polymer ?
#
loop_
_entity_poly.entity_id
_entity_poly.type
_entity_poly.pdbx_seq_one_letter_code
_entity_poly.pdbx_strand_id
1 'polypeptide(L)' 'MGQNRQFEPGQKAPNNGVYIEIGETGSMVKNPKSLKMRAGDRFPETTNHNRKWTPLPKT' A
#
# COMPACT_ATOMS: atom_id res chain seq x y z
N MET A 1 -12.21 16.89 -1.56
CA MET A 1 -10.75 16.63 -1.39
C MET A 1 -10.59 15.15 -1.07
N GLY A 2 -10.08 14.34 -2.00
CA GLY A 2 -9.90 12.89 -1.78
C GLY A 2 -8.64 12.63 -0.94
N GLN A 3 -8.74 11.80 0.10
CA GLN A 3 -7.56 11.36 0.84
C GLN A 3 -6.69 10.50 -0.09
N ASN A 4 -5.39 10.82 -0.19
CA ASN A 4 -4.44 9.99 -0.92
C ASN A 4 -4.40 8.59 -0.27
N ARG A 5 -4.62 7.55 -1.09
CA ARG A 5 -4.64 6.15 -0.67
C ARG A 5 -3.40 5.38 -1.14
N GLN A 6 -2.45 6.05 -1.78
CA GLN A 6 -1.20 5.45 -2.23
C GLN A 6 -0.08 5.83 -1.25
N PHE A 7 0.68 4.84 -0.81
CA PHE A 7 1.70 5.00 0.21
C PHE A 7 3.05 4.49 -0.27
N GLU A 8 4.11 5.22 0.07
CA GLU A 8 5.49 4.86 -0.18
C GLU A 8 6.07 4.03 0.98
N PRO A 9 7.13 3.23 0.74
CA PRO A 9 7.89 2.60 1.81
C PRO A 9 8.29 3.60 2.91
N GLY A 10 8.20 3.17 4.16
CA GLY A 10 8.52 3.97 5.34
C GLY A 10 7.38 4.86 5.85
N GLN A 11 6.36 5.16 5.03
CA GLN A 11 5.17 5.87 5.50
C GLN A 11 4.37 5.02 6.50
N LYS A 12 3.56 5.67 7.33
CA LYS A 12 2.73 4.98 8.34
C LYS A 12 1.36 4.61 7.77
N ALA A 13 0.91 3.40 8.04
CA ALA A 13 -0.45 2.97 7.74
C ALA A 13 -1.46 3.82 8.55
N PRO A 14 -2.44 4.48 7.91
CA PRO A 14 -3.40 5.32 8.62
C PRO A 14 -4.46 4.52 9.38
N ASN A 15 -4.67 3.25 9.04
CA ASN A 15 -5.69 2.40 9.66
C ASN A 15 -5.30 0.93 9.65
N ASN A 16 -6.05 0.12 10.40
CA ASN A 16 -5.92 -1.33 10.39
C ASN A 16 -6.55 -1.89 9.10
N GLY A 17 -5.78 -2.64 8.32
CA GLY A 17 -6.25 -3.16 7.05
C GLY A 17 -5.27 -4.10 6.37
N VAL A 18 -5.69 -4.60 5.21
CA VAL A 18 -4.79 -5.27 4.27
C VAL A 18 -4.42 -4.26 3.20
N TYR A 19 -3.13 -4.17 2.93
CA TYR A 19 -2.57 -3.33 1.88
C TYR A 19 -1.97 -4.20 0.79
N ILE A 20 -1.98 -3.71 -0.45
CA ILE A 20 -1.48 -4.42 -1.62
C ILE A 20 -0.56 -3.52 -2.44
N GLU A 21 0.44 -4.12 -3.09
CA GLU A 21 1.30 -3.42 -4.04
C GLU A 21 0.54 -3.04 -5.32
N ILE A 22 0.79 -1.81 -5.78
CA ILE A 22 0.35 -1.25 -7.05
C ILE A 22 1.53 -0.57 -7.73
N GLY A 23 1.41 -0.29 -9.03
CA GLY A 23 2.38 0.55 -9.75
C GLY A 23 2.29 2.00 -9.29
N GLU A 24 3.30 2.79 -9.62
CA GLU A 24 3.37 4.21 -9.27
C GLU A 24 2.12 5.02 -9.65
N THR A 25 1.46 4.64 -10.76
CA THR A 25 0.25 5.29 -11.29
C THR A 25 -1.05 4.73 -10.71
N GLY A 26 -1.00 3.72 -9.84
CA GLY A 26 -2.18 3.04 -9.30
C GLY A 26 -2.67 1.82 -10.08
N SER A 27 -1.94 1.40 -11.12
CA SER A 27 -2.24 0.20 -11.88
C SER A 27 -1.88 -1.09 -11.10
N MET A 28 -2.57 -2.19 -11.42
CA MET A 28 -2.26 -3.49 -10.84
C MET A 28 -0.92 -4.01 -11.39
N VAL A 29 -0.09 -4.56 -10.50
CA VAL A 29 1.21 -5.13 -10.87
C VAL A 29 1.13 -6.65 -10.99
N LYS A 30 2.08 -7.25 -11.72
CA LYS A 30 2.25 -8.70 -11.74
C LYS A 30 2.75 -9.18 -10.38
N ASN A 31 2.08 -10.21 -9.84
CA ASN A 31 2.37 -10.82 -8.54
C ASN A 31 2.50 -9.77 -7.42
N PRO A 32 1.41 -9.06 -7.07
CA PRO A 32 1.45 -8.07 -6.01
C PRO A 32 1.63 -8.75 -4.66
N LYS A 33 2.45 -8.16 -3.79
CA LYS A 33 2.45 -8.55 -2.38
C LYS A 33 1.27 -7.91 -1.67
N SER A 34 0.71 -8.61 -0.70
CA SER A 34 -0.26 -8.08 0.24
C SER A 34 0.21 -8.30 1.68
N LEU A 35 -0.20 -7.40 2.57
CA LEU A 35 0.21 -7.43 3.97
C LEU A 35 -0.86 -6.83 4.87
N LYS A 36 -1.07 -7.48 6.02
CA LYS A 36 -1.99 -7.02 7.06
C LYS A 36 -1.23 -6.10 8.00
N MET A 37 -1.68 -4.86 8.13
CA MET A 37 -1.05 -3.84 8.95
C MET A 37 -2.01 -3.30 9.99
N ARG A 38 -1.43 -2.76 11.06
CA ARG A 38 -2.11 -1.94 12.05
C ARG A 38 -1.81 -0.46 11.80
N ALA A 39 -2.68 0.40 12.30
CA ALA A 39 -2.49 1.84 12.26
C ALA A 39 -1.17 2.21 12.96
N GLY A 40 -0.35 3.01 12.29
CA GLY A 40 0.97 3.43 12.76
C GLY A 40 2.15 2.55 12.32
N ASP A 41 1.89 1.33 11.83
CA ASP A 41 2.93 0.47 11.26
C ASP A 41 3.55 1.13 10.03
N ARG A 42 4.87 0.96 9.83
CA ARG A 42 5.56 1.51 8.64
C ARG A 42 5.47 0.53 7.49
N PHE A 43 5.19 1.04 6.29
CA PHE A 43 5.21 0.23 5.08
C PHE A 43 6.63 -0.28 4.81
N PRO A 44 6.82 -1.58 4.51
CA PRO A 44 8.12 -2.09 4.11
C PRO A 44 8.48 -1.63 2.70
N GLU A 45 9.73 -1.88 2.32
CA GLU A 45 10.14 -1.75 0.92
C GLU A 45 9.27 -2.63 0.02
N THR A 46 8.94 -2.07 -1.15
CA THR A 46 8.23 -2.79 -2.19
C THR A 46 9.20 -3.67 -2.97
N THR A 47 8.64 -4.63 -3.70
CA THR A 47 9.41 -5.58 -4.52
C THR A 47 10.15 -4.90 -5.68
N ASN A 48 9.77 -3.68 -6.05
CA ASN A 48 10.38 -2.89 -7.11
C ASN A 48 10.20 -1.40 -6.78
N HIS A 49 11.21 -0.57 -7.09
CA HIS A 49 11.22 0.87 -6.83
C HIS A 49 10.02 1.63 -7.42
N ASN A 50 9.39 1.14 -8.50
CA ASN A 50 8.21 1.76 -9.13
C ASN A 50 6.87 1.29 -8.54
N ARG A 51 6.84 0.82 -7.28
CA ARG A 51 5.63 0.32 -6.62
C ARG A 51 5.29 1.09 -5.36
N LYS A 52 3.99 1.18 -5.08
CA LYS A 52 3.39 1.80 -3.89
C LYS A 52 2.43 0.82 -3.23
N TRP A 53 2.01 1.13 -2.01
CA TRP A 53 1.00 0.39 -1.25
C TRP A 53 -0.36 1.09 -1.35
N THR A 54 -1.43 0.33 -1.47
CA THR A 54 -2.82 0.86 -1.41
C THR A 54 -3.67 -0.04 -0.52
N PRO A 55 -4.66 0.50 0.23
CA PRO A 55 -5.53 -0.33 1.04
C PRO A 55 -6.46 -1.13 0.15
N LEU A 56 -6.60 -2.43 0.43
CA LEU A 56 -7.67 -3.22 -0.15
C LEU A 56 -9.00 -2.79 0.50
N PRO A 57 -10.07 -2.55 -0.29
CA PRO A 57 -11.39 -2.33 0.26
C PRO A 57 -11.79 -3.54 1.11
N LYS A 58 -12.30 -3.29 2.32
CA LYS A 58 -12.94 -4.34 3.11
C LYS A 58 -14.21 -4.74 2.38
N THR A 59 -14.30 -6.02 2.01
CA THR A 59 -15.52 -6.63 1.48
C THR A 59 -16.55 -6.80 2.58
#